data_AF-A0A7W0S6M1-F1
#
_entry.id   AF-A0A7W0S6M1-F1
#
_cell.length_a   1.000
_cell.length_b   1.000
_cell.length_c   1.000
_cell.angle_alpha   90.00
_cell.angle_beta   90.00
_cell.angle_gamma   90.00
#
_symmetry.space_group_name_H-M   'P 1'
#
loop_
_entity.id
_entity.type
_entity.pdbx_description
1 polymer ?
#
loop_
_entity_poly.entity_id
_entity_poly.type
_entity_poly.pdbx_seq_one_letter_code
_entity_poly.pdbx_strand_id
1 'polypeptide(L)' 'MATKRQQTMAKLTRERNVKEKRERKLEKKRARKLAAAEGGEPMVEVDEFGMPLVQVDEFGMPLVVSDESLATSTDD' A
#
# COMPACT_ATOMS: atom_id res chain seq x y z
N MET A 1 -14.10 25.98 -35.95
CA MET A 1 -13.97 24.53 -36.23
C MET A 1 -13.01 23.92 -35.21
N ALA A 2 -13.42 22.89 -34.46
CA ALA A 2 -12.56 22.23 -33.49
C ALA A 2 -11.55 21.32 -34.20
N THR A 3 -10.26 21.63 -34.10
CA THR A 3 -9.19 20.84 -34.69
C THR A 3 -9.01 19.53 -33.91
N LYS A 4 -9.32 18.40 -34.55
CA LYS A 4 -9.16 17.08 -33.93
C LYS A 4 -7.66 16.76 -33.87
N ARG A 5 -7.08 16.78 -32.66
CA ARG A 5 -5.68 16.38 -32.45
C ARG A 5 -5.49 14.93 -32.89
N GLN A 6 -4.79 14.73 -34.00
CA GLN A 6 -4.36 13.40 -34.43
C GLN A 6 -3.40 12.83 -33.37
N GLN A 7 -3.65 11.59 -32.97
CA GLN A 7 -2.80 10.86 -32.04
C GLN A 7 -2.02 9.78 -32.78
N THR A 8 -0.78 9.55 -32.37
CA THR A 8 0.06 8.49 -32.92
C THR A 8 -0.22 7.16 -32.22
N MET A 9 0.09 6.04 -32.88
CA MET A 9 -0.04 4.70 -32.29
C MET A 9 0.80 4.55 -31.01
N ALA A 10 1.95 5.23 -30.92
CA ALA A 10 2.78 5.27 -29.72
C ALA A 10 2.07 5.92 -28.51
N LYS A 11 1.24 6.95 -28.75
CA LYS A 11 0.47 7.59 -27.68
C LYS A 11 -0.64 6.66 -27.18
N LEU A 12 -1.37 6.03 -28.09
CA LEU A 12 -2.45 5.09 -27.77
C LEU A 12 -1.95 3.88 -26.95
N THR A 13 -0.79 3.33 -27.32
CA THR A 13 -0.18 2.21 -26.58
C THR A 13 0.26 2.62 -25.17
N ARG A 14 0.88 3.79 -25.02
CA ARG A 14 1.25 4.33 -23.69
C ARG A 14 0.02 4.52 -22.82
N GLU A 15 -1.06 5.08 -23.36
CA GLU A 15 -2.31 5.29 -22.62
C GLU A 15 -2.96 3.97 -22.19
N ARG A 16 -2.95 2.95 -23.06
CA ARG A 16 -3.42 1.60 -22.71
C ARG A 16 -2.61 0.99 -21.56
N ASN A 17 -1.28 1.02 -21.63
CA ASN A 17 -0.41 0.45 -20.60
C ASN A 17 -0.59 1.14 -19.23
N VAL A 18 -0.79 2.46 -19.22
CA VAL A 18 -1.04 3.21 -17.99
C VAL A 18 -2.40 2.84 -17.40
N LYS A 19 -3.43 2.72 -18.25
CA LYS A 19 -4.76 2.32 -17.83
C LYS A 19 -4.75 0.91 -17.23
N GLU A 20 -4.14 -0.05 -17.91
CA GLU A 20 -4.03 -1.44 -17.43
C GLU A 20 -3.29 -1.51 -16.09
N LYS A 21 -2.18 -0.78 -15.93
CA LYS A 21 -1.45 -0.71 -14.64
C LYS A 21 -2.31 -0.14 -13.52
N ARG A 22 -3.12 0.88 -13.79
CA ARG A 22 -4.01 1.48 -12.79
C ARG A 22 -5.14 0.52 -12.42
N GLU A 23 -5.73 -0.15 -13.39
CA GLU A 23 -6.78 -1.16 -13.18
C GLU A 23 -6.25 -2.33 -12.34
N ARG A 24 -5.07 -2.86 -12.67
CA ARG A 24 -4.42 -3.93 -11.89
C ARG A 24 -4.15 -3.52 -10.43
N LYS A 25 -3.73 -2.27 -10.20
CA LYS A 25 -3.54 -1.74 -8.84
C LYS A 25 -4.87 -1.59 -8.08
N LEU A 26 -5.92 -1.13 -8.76
CA LEU A 26 -7.25 -0.99 -8.17
C LEU A 26 -7.84 -2.35 -7.80
N GLU A 27 -7.71 -3.34 -8.68
CA GLU A 27 -8.15 -4.71 -8.42
C GLU A 27 -7.41 -5.32 -7.23
N LYS A 28 -6.07 -5.19 -7.17
CA LYS A 28 -5.29 -5.64 -6.01
C LYS A 28 -5.73 -4.94 -4.72
N LYS A 29 -6.03 -3.64 -4.76
CA LYS A 29 -6.54 -2.89 -3.60
C LYS A 29 -7.93 -3.36 -3.18
N ARG A 30 -8.82 -3.65 -4.14
CA ARG A 30 -10.16 -4.18 -3.87
C ARG A 30 -10.11 -5.59 -3.29
N ALA A 31 -9.27 -6.47 -3.84
CA ALA A 31 -9.04 -7.82 -3.32
C ALA A 31 -8.50 -7.77 -1.89
N ARG A 32 -7.51 -6.91 -1.61
CA ARG A 32 -7.01 -6.70 -0.24
C ARG A 32 -8.10 -6.15 0.69
N LYS A 33 -8.93 -5.22 0.23
CA LYS A 33 -10.05 -4.69 1.03
C LYS A 33 -11.09 -5.77 1.35
N LEU A 34 -11.40 -6.64 0.38
CA LEU A 34 -12.34 -7.74 0.56
C LEU A 34 -11.77 -8.80 1.51
N ALA A 35 -10.50 -9.17 1.34
CA ALA A 35 -9.80 -10.08 2.24
C ALA A 35 -9.69 -9.51 3.68
N ALA A 36 -9.43 -8.22 3.85
CA ALA A 36 -9.41 -7.58 5.17
C ALA A 36 -10.81 -7.56 5.82
N ALA A 37 -11.87 -7.43 5.03
CA ALA A 37 -13.25 -7.48 5.53
C ALA A 37 -13.67 -8.90 5.96
N GLU A 38 -13.13 -9.95 5.33
CA GLU A 38 -13.44 -11.35 5.62
C GLU A 38 -12.52 -11.95 6.70
N GLY A 39 -11.26 -11.50 6.78
CA GLY A 39 -10.22 -12.10 7.61
C GLY A 39 -9.86 -11.38 8.91
N GLY A 40 -10.51 -10.25 9.24
CA GLY A 40 -10.24 -9.54 10.50
C GLY A 40 -8.78 -9.11 10.69
N GLU A 41 -8.04 -8.87 9.61
CA GLU A 41 -6.69 -8.30 9.71
C GLU A 41 -6.79 -6.92 10.38
N PRO A 42 -5.81 -6.55 11.24
CA PRO A 42 -5.85 -5.27 11.93
C PRO A 42 -5.95 -4.17 10.88
N MET A 43 -6.99 -3.35 10.98
CA MET A 43 -7.02 -2.07 10.29
C MET A 43 -5.77 -1.32 10.76
N VAL A 44 -4.76 -1.25 9.89
CA VAL A 44 -3.66 -0.33 10.10
C VAL A 44 -4.31 1.03 10.07
N GLU A 45 -4.43 1.66 11.24
CA GLU A 45 -4.94 3.01 11.34
C GLU A 45 -4.09 3.87 10.41
N VAL A 46 -4.75 4.61 9.54
CA VAL A 46 -4.09 5.48 8.56
C VAL A 46 -4.47 6.90 8.88
N ASP A 47 -3.53 7.83 8.72
CA ASP A 47 -3.80 9.24 8.84
C ASP A 47 -4.71 9.74 7.69
N GLU A 48 -5.09 11.02 7.75
CA GLU A 48 -5.96 11.66 6.76
C GLU A 48 -5.36 11.68 5.34
N PHE A 49 -4.05 11.46 5.22
CA PHE A 49 -3.31 11.33 3.96
C PHE A 49 -3.18 9.86 3.49
N GLY A 50 -3.69 8.90 4.26
CA GLY A 50 -3.65 7.48 3.95
C GLY A 50 -2.30 6.82 4.23
N MET A 51 -1.43 7.46 5.02
CA MET A 51 -0.19 6.87 5.52
C MET A 51 -0.48 6.08 6.79
N PRO A 52 0.15 4.91 7.00
CA PRO A 52 -0.04 4.15 8.23
C PRO A 52 0.41 4.98 9.44
N LEU A 53 -0.44 5.07 10.46
CA LEU A 53 -0.12 5.60 11.77
C LEU A 53 0.86 4.62 12.44
N VAL A 54 2.14 4.92 12.30
CA VAL A 54 3.21 4.19 12.98
C VAL A 54 3.56 4.99 14.23
N GLN A 55 3.54 4.36 15.40
CA GLN A 55 4.07 4.99 16.61
C GLN A 55 5.57 5.24 16.40
N VAL A 56 5.99 6.48 16.54
CA VAL A 56 7.37 6.91 16.44
C VAL A 56 7.90 7.30 17.81
N ASP A 57 9.19 7.11 18.05
CA ASP A 57 9.88 7.61 19.24
C ASP A 57 10.09 9.13 19.17
N GLU A 58 10.69 9.70 20.23
CA GLU A 58 10.99 11.13 20.34
C GLU A 58 11.93 11.65 19.24
N PHE A 59 12.66 10.77 18.56
CA PHE A 59 13.55 11.07 17.45
C PHE A 59 12.88 10.87 16.07
N GLY A 60 11.59 10.49 16.05
CA GLY A 60 10.82 10.28 14.82
C GLY A 60 11.11 8.93 14.14
N MET A 61 11.74 7.98 14.83
CA MET A 61 11.97 6.63 14.31
C MET A 61 10.80 5.70 14.68
N PRO A 62 10.39 4.78 13.80
CA PRO A 62 9.31 3.86 14.10
C PRO A 62 9.67 2.93 15.25
N LEU A 63 8.82 2.87 16.28
CA LEU A 63 8.96 1.96 17.42
C LEU A 63 8.66 0.52 16.95
N VAL A 64 9.70 -0.21 16.56
CA VAL A 64 9.64 -1.66 16.37
C VAL A 64 9.75 -2.35 17.73
N VAL A 65 8.65 -2.93 18.21
CA VAL A 65 8.67 -3.82 19.38
C VAL A 65 9.49 -5.04 18.99
N SER A 66 10.76 -5.06 19.41
CA SER A 66 11.59 -6.25 19.30
C SER A 66 11.11 -7.21 20.38
N ASP A 67 10.60 -8.38 20.00
CA ASP A 67 10.28 -9.47 20.93
C ASP A 67 11.58 -9.97 21.59
N GLU A 68 12.03 -9.27 22.63
CA GLU A 68 13.26 -9.56 23.36
C GLU A 68 12.97 -10.40 24.62
N SER A 69 12.20 -11.49 24.48
CA SER A 69 11.85 -12.38 25.61
C SER A 69 12.25 -13.86 25.45
N LEU A 70 13.11 -14.19 24.47
CA LEU A 70 13.58 -15.56 24.25
C LEU A 70 15.10 -15.71 24.39
N ALA A 71 15.69 -15.28 25.51
CA ALA A 71 17.01 -15.76 25.89
C ALA A 71 17.29 -15.65 27.39
N THR A 72 17.80 -16.76 27.95
CA THR A 72 18.52 -16.92 29.22
C THR A 72 17.70 -17.19 30.50
N SER A 73 17.27 -18.45 30.68
CA SER A 73 17.65 -19.18 31.91
C SER A 73 17.51 -20.69 31.71
N THR A 74 18.62 -21.37 31.41
CA THR A 74 18.76 -22.80 31.66
C THR A 74 20.21 -23.03 32.09
N ASP A 75 20.45 -22.87 33.39
CA ASP A 75 21.62 -23.40 34.09
C ASP A 75 21.16 -23.67 35.53
N ASP A 76 20.86 -24.94 35.80
CA ASP A 76 20.93 -25.58 37.13
C ASP A 76 21.23 -27.08 36.93
#